data_AF-A0A7K2NCJ9-F1
#
_entry.id   AF-A0A7K2NCJ9-F1
#
_cell.length_a   1.000
_cell.length_b   1.000
_cell.length_c   1.000
_cell.angle_alpha   90.00
_cell.angle_beta   90.00
_cell.angle_gamma   90.00
#
_symmetry.space_group_name_H-M   'P 1'
#
loop_
_entity.id
_entity.type
_entity.pdbx_description
1 polymer ?
#
loop_
_entity_poly.entity_id
_entity_poly.type
_entity_poly.pdbx_seq_one_letter_code
_entity_poly.pdbx_strand_id
1 'polypeptide(L)' 'MTSDSPMPSPPFPSPDNAALRVVVGNAIASVRNGEASVEEAILHAAVHGWYEGHIQGEDECPGCDFRGGLPKNSNRG' A
#
# COMPACT_ATOMS: atom_id res chain seq x y z
N MET A 1 -12.16 16.29 -20.31
CA MET A 1 -11.51 16.43 -18.99
C MET A 1 -12.10 15.36 -18.10
N THR A 2 -11.45 14.19 -18.03
CA THR A 2 -11.87 13.11 -17.14
C THR A 2 -11.54 13.56 -15.73
N SER A 3 -12.58 13.66 -14.89
CA SER A 3 -12.43 13.92 -13.47
C SER A 3 -11.72 12.71 -12.86
N ASP A 4 -10.41 12.82 -12.61
CA ASP A 4 -9.69 11.86 -11.78
C ASP A 4 -10.29 11.94 -10.38
N SER A 5 -11.34 11.16 -10.13
CA SER A 5 -11.77 10.89 -8.77
C SER A 5 -10.62 10.11 -8.13
N PRO A 6 -9.94 10.66 -7.11
CA PRO A 6 -8.87 9.94 -6.44
C PRO A 6 -9.44 8.62 -5.96
N MET A 7 -8.73 7.52 -6.24
CA MET A 7 -9.15 6.20 -5.77
C MET A 7 -9.43 6.29 -4.27
N PRO A 8 -10.62 5.89 -3.78
CA PRO A 8 -10.98 6.05 -2.37
C PRO A 8 -10.03 5.29 -1.43
N SER A 9 -9.38 4.23 -1.92
CA SER A 9 -8.29 3.54 -1.24
C SER A 9 -7.25 3.11 -2.29
N PRO A 10 -6.19 3.89 -2.55
CA PRO A 10 -5.16 3.54 -3.52
C PRO A 10 -4.40 2.24 -3.14
N PRO A 11 -3.77 1.51 -4.07
CA PRO A 11 -3.02 0.26 -3.80
C PRO A 11 -1.65 0.50 -3.17
N PHE A 12 -1.45 1.67 -2.59
CA PHE A 12 -0.24 2.10 -1.91
C PHE A 12 -0.65 2.91 -0.69
N PRO A 13 0.11 2.83 0.41
CA PRO A 13 -0.20 3.52 1.64
C PRO A 13 -0.04 5.03 1.44
N SER A 14 -0.71 5.81 2.29
CA SER A 14 -0.51 7.26 2.31
C SER A 14 1.00 7.58 2.46
N PRO A 15 1.53 8.61 1.79
CA PRO A 15 2.90 9.09 2.04
C PRO A 15 3.18 9.40 3.52
N ASP A 16 2.14 9.74 4.29
CA ASP A 16 2.22 10.02 5.72
C ASP A 16 2.11 8.78 6.61
N ASN A 17 1.90 7.58 6.02
CA ASN A 17 1.82 6.32 6.74
C ASN A 17 3.17 6.01 7.43
N ALA A 18 3.12 5.71 8.74
CA ALA A 18 4.31 5.43 9.53
C ALA A 18 5.05 4.16 9.07
N ALA A 19 4.34 3.11 8.65
CA ALA A 19 4.93 1.89 8.12
C ALA A 19 5.67 2.16 6.81
N LEU A 20 5.12 2.97 5.90
CA LEU A 20 5.81 3.35 4.67
C LEU A 20 7.15 4.06 4.95
N ARG A 21 7.20 4.95 5.94
CA ARG A 21 8.46 5.60 6.35
C ARG A 21 9.51 4.59 6.81
N VAL A 22 9.09 3.57 7.57
CA VAL A 22 10.00 2.49 8.02
C VAL A 22 10.49 1.67 6.84
N VAL A 23 9.59 1.26 5.94
CA VAL A 23 9.94 0.48 4.73
C VAL A 23 10.98 1.20 3.87
N VAL A 24 10.77 2.49 3.61
CA VAL A 24 11.70 3.32 2.82
C VAL A 24 13.01 3.54 3.57
N GLY A 25 12.95 3.82 4.88
CA GLY A 25 14.13 3.99 5.73
C GLY A 25 15.04 2.76 5.72
N ASN A 26 14.45 1.57 5.85
CA ASN A 26 15.19 0.30 5.82
C ASN A 26 15.84 0.05 4.45
N ALA A 27 15.12 0.31 3.35
CA ALA A 27 15.66 0.18 2.00
C ALA A 27 16.84 1.14 1.74
N ILE A 28 16.78 2.37 2.24
CA ILE A 28 17.90 3.32 2.13
C ILE A 28 19.08 2.88 2.98
N ALA A 29 18.83 2.41 4.20
CA ALA A 29 19.89 1.95 5.11
C ALA A 29 20.65 0.75 4.53
N SER A 30 19.94 -0.25 3.98
CA SER A 30 20.57 -1.46 3.43
C SER A 30 21.52 -1.13 2.27
N VAL A 31 21.14 -0.21 1.37
CA VAL A 31 22.03 0.25 0.28
C VAL A 31 23.24 1.00 0.85
N ARG A 32 23.02 1.91 1.80
CA ARG A 32 24.12 2.71 2.39
C ARG A 32 25.14 1.87 3.16
N ASN A 33 24.67 0.80 3.80
CA ASN A 33 25.52 -0.13 4.53
C ASN A 33 26.19 -1.17 3.64
N GLY A 34 25.84 -1.23 2.34
CA GLY A 34 26.33 -2.26 1.42
C GLY A 34 25.74 -3.65 1.67
N GLU A 35 24.59 -3.72 2.35
CA GLU A 35 23.87 -4.96 2.68
C GLU A 35 22.97 -5.42 1.52
N ALA A 36 22.61 -4.50 0.62
CA ALA A 36 21.77 -4.79 -0.55
C ALA A 36 22.16 -3.92 -1.76
N SER A 37 21.96 -4.46 -2.96
CA SER A 37 21.94 -3.70 -4.20
C SER A 37 20.76 -2.72 -4.26
N VAL A 38 20.83 -1.76 -5.19
CA VAL A 38 19.74 -0.82 -5.43
C VAL A 38 18.48 -1.55 -5.89
N GLU A 39 18.64 -2.56 -6.74
CA GLU A 39 17.56 -3.40 -7.26
C GLU A 39 16.83 -4.16 -6.14
N GLU A 40 17.58 -4.74 -5.21
CA GLU A 40 17.01 -5.43 -4.03
C GLU A 40 16.27 -4.47 -3.10
N ALA A 41 16.82 -3.26 -2.90
CA ALA A 41 16.17 -2.23 -2.09
C ALA A 41 14.87 -1.69 -2.72
N ILE A 42 14.85 -1.51 -4.04
CA ILE A 42 13.63 -1.15 -4.79
C ILE A 42 12.58 -2.25 -4.66
N LEU A 43 12.97 -3.52 -4.84
CA LEU A 43 12.06 -4.64 -4.69
C LEU A 43 11.47 -4.72 -3.28
N HIS A 44 12.32 -4.55 -2.26
CA HIS A 44 11.90 -4.50 -0.86
C HIS A 44 10.86 -3.40 -0.63
N ALA A 45 11.13 -2.17 -1.09
CA ALA A 45 10.23 -1.04 -0.92
C ALA A 45 8.90 -1.24 -1.66
N ALA A 46 8.92 -1.78 -2.88
CA ALA A 46 7.72 -2.02 -3.68
C ALA A 46 6.81 -3.10 -3.06
N VAL A 47 7.37 -4.23 -2.63
CA VAL A 47 6.61 -5.35 -2.07
C VAL A 47 5.98 -4.95 -0.73
N HIS A 48 6.77 -4.39 0.19
CA HIS A 48 6.26 -4.00 1.50
C HIS A 48 5.35 -2.78 1.39
N GLY A 49 5.65 -1.82 0.52
CA GLY A 49 4.77 -0.69 0.23
C GLY A 49 3.39 -1.17 -0.24
N TRP A 50 3.33 -2.11 -1.18
CA TRP A 50 2.05 -2.68 -1.62
C TRP A 50 1.31 -3.41 -0.48
N TYR A 51 2.03 -4.20 0.32
CA TYR A 51 1.45 -4.95 1.45
C TYR A 51 0.85 -4.03 2.53
N GLU A 52 1.58 -2.99 2.95
CA GLU A 52 1.10 -2.00 3.92
C GLU A 52 -0.09 -1.20 3.37
N GLY A 53 -0.07 -0.88 2.07
CA GLY A 53 -1.20 -0.22 1.40
C GLY A 53 -2.45 -1.11 1.33
N HIS A 54 -2.27 -2.43 1.18
CA HIS A 54 -3.36 -3.38 1.25
C HIS A 54 -3.98 -3.42 2.65
N ILE A 55 -3.16 -3.54 3.71
CA ILE A 55 -3.64 -3.53 5.11
C ILE A 55 -4.37 -2.21 5.43
N GLN A 56 -3.77 -1.07 5.10
CA GLN A 56 -4.40 0.23 5.30
C GLN A 56 -5.75 0.32 4.58
N GLY A 57 -5.85 -0.23 3.36
CA GLY A 57 -7.11 -0.30 2.63
C GLY A 57 -8.16 -1.23 3.24
N GLU A 58 -7.76 -2.27 3.98
CA GLU A 58 -8.68 -3.12 4.73
C GLU A 58 -9.20 -2.42 6.00
N ASP A 59 -8.33 -1.71 6.71
CA ASP A 59 -8.66 -1.02 7.97
C ASP A 59 -9.45 0.29 7.75
N GLU A 60 -9.10 1.06 6.73
CA GLU A 60 -9.60 2.43 6.50
C GLU A 60 -10.69 2.51 5.42
N CYS A 61 -11.44 1.44 5.16
CA CYS A 61 -12.57 1.48 4.24
C CYS A 61 -13.90 1.46 5.02
N PRO A 62 -14.43 2.62 5.49
CA PRO A 62 -15.69 2.69 6.19
C PRO A 62 -16.80 2.77 5.13
N GLY A 63 -17.42 1.63 4.83
CA GLY A 63 -18.61 1.56 3.98
C GLY A 63 -18.36 1.25 2.50
N CYS A 64 -17.13 0.96 2.09
CA CYS A 64 -16.92 0.24 0.84
C CYS A 64 -16.97 -1.26 1.11
N ASP A 65 -17.79 -1.97 0.36
CA ASP A 65 -17.45 -3.34 0.07
C ASP A 65 -16.18 -3.37 -0.73
N PHE A 66 -15.31 -4.32 -0.35
CA PHE A 66 -14.01 -4.55 -0.95
C PHE A 66 -14.01 -4.15 -2.42
N ARG A 67 -13.29 -3.06 -2.72
CA ARG A 67 -13.07 -2.42 -4.03
C ARG A 67 -14.01 -2.89 -5.15
N GLY A 68 -15.18 -2.27 -5.25
CA GLY A 68 -16.05 -2.47 -6.42
C GLY A 68 -17.54 -2.24 -6.24
N GLY A 69 -18.00 -1.75 -5.09
CA GLY A 69 -19.43 -1.47 -4.87
C GLY A 69 -20.31 -2.72 -4.88
N LEU A 70 -19.74 -3.92 -4.62
CA LEU A 70 -20.51 -5.16 -4.51
C LEU A 70 -20.94 -5.40 -3.06
N PRO A 71 -22.25 -5.37 -2.73
CA PRO A 71 -22.77 -5.48 -1.36
C PRO A 71 -22.11 -6.58 -0.49
N LYS A 72 -21.71 -6.24 0.75
CA LYS A 72 -21.05 -7.12 1.75
C LYS A 72 -21.83 -8.37 2.10
N ASN A 73 -23.09 -8.37 1.72
CA ASN A 73 -24.13 -9.25 2.21
C ASN A 73 -24.89 -9.98 1.09
N SER A 74 -24.28 -10.21 -0.08
CA SER A 74 -24.81 -11.26 -0.96
C SER A 74 -24.42 -12.61 -0.36
N ASN A 75 -25.41 -13.35 0.14
CA ASN A 75 -25.28 -14.66 0.76
C ASN A 75 -24.14 -15.50 0.16
N ARG A 76 -23.14 -15.86 0.98
CA ARG A 76 -22.27 -17.02 0.69
C ARG A 76 -23.13 -18.27 0.85
N GLY A 77 -23.79 -18.65 -0.24
CA GLY A 77 -24.32 -19.99 -0.45
C GLY A 77 -23.23 -20.95 -0.94
#